data_AF-A0A1V5KLD8-F1
#
_entry.id   AF-A0A1V5KLD8-F1
#
_cell.length_a   1.000
_cell.length_b   1.000
_cell.length_c   1.000
_cell.angle_alpha   90.00
_cell.angle_beta   90.00
_cell.angle_gamma   90.00
#
_symmetry.space_group_name_H-M   'P 1'
#
loop_
_entity.id
_entity.type
_entity.pdbx_description
1 polymer ?
#
loop_
_entity_poly.entity_id
_entity_poly.type
_entity_poly.pdbx_seq_one_letter_code
_entity_poly.pdbx_strand_id
1 'polypeptide(L)' 'MLQAIPGVGPDRATQLLETFGSVRACFAADEDTLASIPGIGPTTARRIIETVEETQSLYGADSFLS' A
#
# COMPACT_ATOMS: atom_id res chain seq x y z
N MET A 1 8.79 -3.16 2.17
CA MET A 1 9.11 -2.94 0.74
C MET A 1 7.84 -2.48 0.04
N LEU A 2 7.75 -1.21 -0.37
CA LEU A 2 6.60 -0.73 -1.18
C LEU A 2 6.73 -1.11 -2.66
N GLN A 3 7.97 -1.29 -3.13
CA GLN A 3 8.30 -1.74 -4.50
C GLN A 3 7.85 -3.17 -4.83
N ALA A 4 7.40 -3.94 -3.83
CA ALA A 4 6.81 -5.26 -4.06
C ALA A 4 5.38 -5.15 -4.63
N ILE A 5 4.77 -3.97 -4.57
CA ILE A 5 3.42 -3.73 -5.07
C ILE A 5 3.48 -3.54 -6.59
N PRO A 6 2.74 -4.34 -7.38
CA PRO A 6 2.68 -4.19 -8.83
C PRO A 6 2.21 -2.79 -9.23
N GLY A 7 3.07 -2.05 -9.95
CA GLY A 7 2.78 -0.68 -10.40
C GLY A 7 3.35 0.43 -9.51
N VAL A 8 3.92 0.09 -8.35
CA VAL A 8 4.63 1.03 -7.47
C VAL A 8 6.14 0.92 -7.72
N GLY A 9 6.65 1.80 -8.60
CA GLY A 9 8.09 1.94 -8.84
C GLY A 9 8.81 2.64 -7.68
N PRO A 10 10.15 2.71 -7.73
CA PRO A 10 10.96 3.32 -6.67
C PRO A 10 10.60 4.78 -6.40
N ASP A 11 10.35 5.58 -7.43
CA ASP A 11 9.95 7.00 -7.26
C ASP A 11 8.61 7.15 -6.52
N ARG A 12 7.63 6.31 -6.87
CA ARG A 12 6.32 6.29 -6.19
C ARG A 12 6.45 5.82 -4.75
N ALA A 13 7.28 4.80 -4.50
CA ALA A 13 7.55 4.30 -3.16
C ALA A 13 8.17 5.39 -2.28
N THR A 14 9.12 6.16 -2.81
CA THR A 14 9.71 7.31 -2.09
C THR A 14 8.65 8.36 -1.81
N GLN A 15 7.85 8.74 -2.81
CA GLN A 15 6.83 9.78 -2.64
C GLN A 15 5.73 9.38 -1.65
N LEU A 16 5.36 8.10 -1.64
CA LEU A 16 4.48 7.51 -0.64
C LEU A 16 5.09 7.61 0.76
N LEU A 17 6.36 7.26 0.92
CA LEU A 17 7.05 7.36 2.21
C LEU A 17 7.22 8.80 2.68
N GLU A 18 7.49 9.74 1.78
CA GLU A 18 7.57 11.17 2.09
C GLU A 18 6.21 11.74 2.52
N THR A 19 5.13 11.29 1.88
CA THR A 19 3.77 11.77 2.16
C THR A 19 3.21 11.19 3.46
N PHE A 20 3.34 9.88 3.65
CA PHE A 20 2.71 9.16 4.77
C PHE A 20 3.67 8.83 5.92
N GLY A 21 4.97 9.06 5.74
CA GLY A 21 6.02 8.81 6.76
C GLY A 21 6.35 7.33 6.98
N SER A 22 5.45 6.41 6.66
CA SER A 22 5.71 4.97 6.78
C SER A 22 4.87 4.14 5.79
N VAL A 23 5.38 2.95 5.48
CA VAL A 23 4.67 1.94 4.67
C VAL A 23 3.32 1.59 5.28
N ARG A 24 3.26 1.46 6.61
CA ARG A 24 2.02 1.13 7.32
C ARG A 24 0.98 2.24 7.20
N ALA A 25 1.40 3.51 7.27
CA ALA A 25 0.53 4.65 7.08
C ALA A 25 0.04 4.78 5.63
N CYS A 26 0.88 4.46 4.63
CA CYS A 26 0.45 4.37 3.23
C CYS A 26 -0.70 3.38 3.06
N PHE A 27 -0.57 2.21 3.68
CA PHE A 27 -1.55 1.14 3.60
C PHE A 27 -2.79 1.37 4.48
N ALA A 28 -2.73 2.33 5.40
CA ALA A 28 -3.88 2.76 6.20
C ALA A 28 -4.65 3.93 5.55
N ALA A 29 -4.12 4.51 4.47
CA ALA A 29 -4.75 5.57 3.72
C ALA A 29 -5.86 5.02 2.81
N ASP A 30 -6.92 5.81 2.62
CA ASP A 30 -8.01 5.51 1.69
C ASP A 30 -7.59 5.67 0.22
N GLU A 31 -8.42 5.11 -0.68
CA GLU A 31 -8.17 5.10 -2.12
C GLU A 31 -8.02 6.51 -2.70
N ASP A 32 -8.85 7.47 -2.25
CA ASP A 32 -8.82 8.86 -2.73
C ASP A 32 -7.50 9.55 -2.33
N THR A 33 -7.05 9.33 -1.10
CA THR A 33 -5.79 9.87 -0.58
C THR A 33 -4.61 9.28 -1.35
N LEU A 34 -4.62 7.98 -1.64
CA LEU A 34 -3.60 7.35 -2.48
C LEU A 34 -3.63 7.87 -3.92
N ALA A 35 -4.83 8.06 -4.49
CA ALA A 35 -5.03 8.58 -5.85
C ALA A 35 -4.68 10.07 -6.00
N SER A 36 -4.58 10.80 -4.89
CA SER A 36 -4.13 12.20 -4.88
C SER A 36 -2.63 12.35 -5.17
N ILE A 37 -1.85 11.27 -5.06
CA ILE A 37 -0.40 11.31 -5.29
C ILE A 37 -0.11 11.38 -6.79
N PRO A 38 0.74 12.32 -7.24
CA PRO A 38 1.16 12.41 -8.63
C PRO A 38 1.67 11.07 -9.17
N GLY A 39 1.02 10.55 -10.21
CA GLY A 39 1.41 9.28 -10.83
C GLY A 39 0.88 8.02 -10.11
N ILE A 40 0.06 8.15 -9.07
CA ILE A 40 -0.79 7.10 -8.52
C ILE A 40 -2.24 7.43 -8.90
N GLY A 41 -2.75 6.77 -9.93
CA GLY A 41 -4.17 6.88 -10.28
C GLY A 41 -5.04 5.93 -9.45
N PRO A 42 -6.38 6.01 -9.59
CA PRO A 42 -7.32 5.17 -8.85
C PRO A 42 -7.04 3.66 -9.04
N THR A 43 -6.68 3.25 -10.26
CA THR A 43 -6.28 1.86 -10.54
C THR A 43 -5.09 1.38 -9.70
N THR A 44 -4.10 2.23 -9.50
CA THR A 44 -2.92 1.90 -8.70
C THR A 44 -3.25 1.95 -7.22
N ALA A 45 -4.00 2.96 -6.77
CA ALA A 45 -4.47 3.09 -5.41
C ALA A 45 -5.26 1.85 -4.96
N ARG A 46 -6.21 1.41 -5.78
CA ARG A 46 -6.99 0.19 -5.54
C ARG A 46 -6.11 -1.06 -5.43
N ARG A 47 -5.15 -1.24 -6.35
CA ARG A 47 -4.20 -2.38 -6.29
C ARG A 47 -3.35 -2.39 -5.03
N ILE A 48 -2.95 -1.21 -4.55
CA ILE A 48 -2.21 -1.07 -3.30
C ILE A 48 -3.05 -1.60 -2.14
N ILE A 49 -4.32 -1.21 -2.05
CA ILE A 49 -5.26 -1.66 -1.01
C ILE A 49 -5.50 -3.17 -1.11
N GLU A 50 -5.83 -3.68 -2.30
CA GLU A 50 -6.09 -5.12 -2.54
C GLU A 50 -4.89 -6.00 -2.14
N THR A 51 -3.67 -5.58 -2.48
CA THR A 51 -2.43 -6.31 -2.13
C THR A 51 -2.21 -6.40 -0.62
N VAL A 52 -2.61 -5.35 0.12
CA VAL A 52 -2.50 -5.32 1.59
C VAL A 52 -3.53 -6.22 2.23
N GLU A 53 -4.78 -6.18 1.75
CA GLU A 53 -5.86 -7.01 2.27
C GLU A 53 -5.54 -8.50 2.11
N GLU A 54 -5.01 -8.92 0.96
CA GLU A 54 -4.51 -10.28 0.76
C GLU A 54 -3.38 -10.63 1.73
N THR A 55 -2.40 -9.72 1.92
CA THR A 55 -1.27 -9.95 2.82
C THR A 55 -1.72 -10.01 4.29
N GLN A 56 -2.62 -9.14 4.72
CA GLN A 56 -3.11 -9.14 6.11
C GLN A 56 -4.00 -10.34 6.42
N SER A 57 -4.76 -10.84 5.43
CA SER A 57 -5.53 -12.09 5.59
C SER A 57 -4.62 -13.30 5.73
N LEU A 58 -3.44 -13.30 5.09
CA LEU A 58 -2.48 -14.41 5.13
C LEU A 58 -1.60 -14.40 6.40
N TYR A 59 -1.35 -13.23 7.01
CA TYR A 59 -0.58 -13.14 8.27
C TYR A 59 -1.45 -13.09 9.54
N GLY A 60 -2.73 -12.72 9.43
CA GLY A 60 -3.68 -12.70 10.54
C GLY A 60 -4.31 -14.05 10.89
N ALA A 61 -4.27 -15.02 9.98
CA ALA A 61 -4.85 -16.34 10.19
C ALA A 61 -3.91 -17.34 10.92
N ASP A 62 -2.59 -17.16 10.80
CA ASP A 62 -1.58 -18.06 11.39
C ASP A 62 -1.16 -17.70 12.83
N SER A 63 -1.52 -16.51 13.31
CA SER A 63 -1.11 -16.03 14.65
C SER A 63 -2.09 -16.36 15.78
N PHE A 64 -3.13 -17.16 15.51
CA PHE A 64 -4.12 -17.59 16.51
C PHE A 64 -4.00 -19.08 16.93
N LEU A 65 -2.97 -19.79 16.45
CA LEU A 65 -2.62 -21.15 16.87
C LEU A 65 -1.27 -21.16 17.60
N SER A 66 -1.21 -20.57 18.79
CA SER A 66 -0.22 -20.91 19.84
C SER A 66 -0.70 -20.42 21.19
#